data_AF-A0A2N4YIP1-F1
#
_entry.id   AF-A0A2N4YIP1-F1
#
_cell.length_a   1.000
_cell.length_b   1.000
_cell.length_c   1.000
_cell.angle_alpha   90.00
_cell.angle_beta   90.00
_cell.angle_gamma   90.00
#
_symmetry.space_group_name_H-M   'P 1'
#
loop_
_entity.id
_entity.type
_entity.pdbx_description
1 polymer ?
#
loop_
_entity_poly.entity_id
_entity_poly.type
_entity_poly.pdbx_seq_one_letter_code
_entity_poly.pdbx_strand_id
1 'polypeptide(L)'
;MTMLRLILWLTALLAAPPVLAQEVDPMAEQRCVWSCLANSPGAESDEYAACVARLCEAMGQVTATEPEGLALSPRPQPRPPQSLPQEAGAVPPPMPETPLEAEGWTFGPGEGGQGMFAGTSDPVTGVRVDWLCGKGRPSVLALSPYAGGARVTVTVDGRVREVDLVIEGEAGYAPIGLSDPLFLHLASGPEFEVADGAGRVIGRFTMAGAPLAIGQAEGRCR
;
A
#
# COMPACT_ATOMS: atom_id res chain seq x y z
N MET A 1 -66.20 -0.98 -2.76
CA MET A 1 -65.33 -2.19 -2.71
C MET A 1 -64.33 -2.29 -3.87
N THR A 2 -64.09 -1.21 -4.63
CA THR A 2 -63.17 -1.20 -5.79
C THR A 2 -61.78 -0.61 -5.51
N MET A 3 -61.63 0.18 -4.43
CA MET A 3 -60.39 0.91 -4.13
C MET A 3 -59.30 0.05 -3.46
N LEU A 4 -59.69 -1.02 -2.75
CA LEU A 4 -58.75 -1.88 -2.01
C LEU A 4 -57.98 -2.87 -2.92
N ARG A 5 -58.51 -3.17 -4.12
CA ARG A 5 -57.83 -4.04 -5.11
C ARG A 5 -56.73 -3.33 -5.89
N LEU A 6 -56.75 -2.00 -5.98
CA LEU A 6 -55.73 -1.23 -6.70
C LEU A 6 -54.43 -1.09 -5.89
N ILE A 7 -54.54 -1.00 -4.56
CA ILE A 7 -53.39 -0.85 -3.66
C ILE A 7 -52.59 -2.15 -3.55
N LEU A 8 -53.25 -3.32 -3.62
CA LEU A 8 -52.56 -4.61 -3.56
C LEU A 8 -51.75 -4.94 -4.83
N TRP A 9 -52.06 -4.32 -5.97
CA TRP A 9 -51.28 -4.49 -7.20
C TRP A 9 -50.06 -3.56 -7.26
N LEU A 10 -50.08 -2.41 -6.57
CA LEU A 10 -48.96 -1.46 -6.59
C LEU A 10 -47.78 -1.90 -5.70
N THR A 11 -48.03 -2.68 -4.64
CA THR A 11 -46.97 -3.18 -3.73
C THR A 11 -46.22 -4.40 -4.25
N ALA A 12 -46.71 -5.10 -5.28
CA ALA A 12 -46.05 -6.29 -5.82
C ALA A 12 -44.91 -5.99 -6.83
N LEU A 13 -44.78 -4.74 -7.32
CA LEU A 13 -43.72 -4.37 -8.28
C LEU A 13 -42.41 -3.87 -7.64
N LEU A 14 -42.31 -3.81 -6.31
CA LEU A 14 -41.15 -3.24 -5.60
C LEU A 14 -40.19 -4.27 -4.97
N ALA A 15 -40.33 -5.56 -5.29
CA ALA A 15 -39.52 -6.64 -4.71
C ALA A 15 -38.60 -7.34 -5.71
N ALA A 16 -38.03 -6.62 -6.69
CA ALA A 16 -36.88 -7.13 -7.44
C ALA A 16 -35.60 -6.76 -6.70
N PRO A 17 -34.88 -7.71 -6.08
CA PRO A 17 -33.55 -7.43 -5.53
C PRO A 17 -32.63 -7.00 -6.69
N PRO A 18 -31.76 -5.99 -6.49
CA PRO A 18 -30.76 -5.65 -7.49
C PRO A 18 -29.82 -6.85 -7.64
N VAL A 19 -29.93 -7.55 -8.77
CA VAL A 19 -28.91 -8.50 -9.21
C VAL A 19 -27.69 -7.67 -9.62
N LEU A 20 -26.69 -7.61 -8.75
CA LEU A 20 -25.39 -7.04 -9.10
C LEU A 20 -24.77 -7.95 -10.16
N ALA A 21 -24.72 -7.47 -11.41
CA ALA A 21 -23.91 -8.07 -12.46
C ALA A 21 -22.45 -8.05 -11.98
N GLN A 22 -21.89 -9.24 -11.75
CA GLN A 22 -20.47 -9.40 -11.45
C GLN A 22 -19.72 -9.28 -12.76
N GLU A 23 -19.43 -8.04 -13.16
CA GLU A 23 -18.48 -7.75 -14.23
C GLU A 23 -17.14 -8.39 -13.82
N VAL A 24 -16.60 -9.27 -14.67
CA VAL A 24 -15.28 -9.86 -14.46
C VAL A 24 -14.30 -8.70 -14.40
N ASP A 25 -13.83 -8.37 -13.20
CA ASP A 25 -12.99 -7.20 -12.96
C ASP A 25 -11.66 -7.40 -13.71
N PRO A 26 -11.41 -6.65 -14.81
CA PRO A 26 -10.17 -6.78 -15.57
C PRO A 26 -8.95 -6.41 -14.73
N MET A 27 -9.14 -5.69 -13.62
CA MET A 27 -8.08 -5.38 -12.67
C MET A 27 -7.78 -6.54 -11.71
N ALA A 28 -8.63 -7.57 -11.61
CA ALA A 28 -8.37 -8.71 -10.74
C ALA A 28 -7.19 -9.57 -11.25
N GLU A 29 -7.13 -9.81 -12.56
CA GLU A 29 -6.02 -10.54 -13.19
C GLU A 29 -4.71 -9.75 -13.07
N GLN A 30 -4.75 -8.45 -13.38
CA GLN A 30 -3.56 -7.57 -13.25
C GLN A 30 -3.04 -7.52 -11.81
N ARG A 31 -3.93 -7.43 -10.81
CA ARG A 31 -3.54 -7.49 -9.39
C ARG A 31 -2.92 -8.84 -9.02
N CYS A 32 -3.42 -9.95 -9.58
CA CYS A 32 -2.85 -11.27 -9.36
C CYS A 32 -1.41 -11.36 -9.92
N VAL A 33 -1.22 -10.93 -11.17
CA VAL A 33 0.09 -10.93 -11.83
C VAL A 33 1.10 -10.08 -11.08
N TRP A 34 0.74 -8.87 -10.67
CA TRP A 34 1.62 -8.00 -9.88
C TRP A 34 1.95 -8.58 -8.51
N SER A 35 0.99 -9.23 -7.86
CA SER A 35 1.25 -9.94 -6.61
C SER A 35 2.23 -11.09 -6.81
N CYS A 36 2.11 -11.87 -7.88
CA CYS A 36 3.06 -12.95 -8.18
C CYS A 36 4.46 -12.39 -8.48
N LEU A 37 4.55 -11.34 -9.29
CA LEU A 37 5.84 -10.71 -9.62
C LEU A 37 6.54 -10.18 -8.36
N ALA A 38 5.81 -9.49 -7.49
CA ALA A 38 6.36 -8.91 -6.25
C ALA A 38 6.90 -9.96 -5.26
N ASN A 39 6.45 -11.21 -5.34
CA ASN A 39 6.89 -12.30 -4.46
C ASN A 39 7.81 -13.30 -5.16
N SER A 40 8.37 -12.93 -6.31
CA SER A 40 9.29 -13.77 -7.10
C SER A 40 10.61 -13.04 -7.35
N PRO A 41 11.71 -13.76 -7.66
CA PRO A 41 12.97 -13.15 -8.07
C PRO A 41 12.88 -12.31 -9.37
N GLY A 42 11.84 -12.51 -10.18
CA GLY A 42 11.58 -11.77 -11.41
C GLY A 42 10.62 -12.49 -12.34
N ALA A 43 10.18 -11.80 -13.41
CA ALA A 43 9.20 -12.34 -14.37
C ALA A 43 9.71 -13.56 -15.17
N GLU A 44 11.02 -13.76 -15.23
CA GLU A 44 11.67 -14.89 -15.92
C GLU A 44 11.85 -16.12 -14.99
N SER A 45 11.43 -16.04 -13.72
CA SER A 45 11.69 -17.11 -12.74
C SER A 45 10.63 -18.22 -12.79
N ASP A 46 11.06 -19.45 -12.49
CA ASP A 46 10.15 -20.61 -12.40
C ASP A 46 9.11 -20.41 -11.29
N GLU A 47 9.47 -19.71 -10.21
CA GLU A 47 8.56 -19.39 -9.10
C GLU A 47 7.45 -18.42 -9.53
N TYR A 48 7.78 -17.42 -10.35
CA TYR A 48 6.78 -16.52 -10.94
C TYR A 48 5.80 -17.31 -11.82
N ALA A 49 6.33 -18.12 -12.73
CA ALA A 49 5.52 -18.92 -13.64
C ALA A 49 4.58 -19.88 -12.87
N ALA A 50 5.10 -20.55 -11.83
CA ALA A 50 4.31 -21.41 -10.97
C ALA A 50 3.22 -20.65 -10.18
N CYS A 51 3.51 -19.42 -9.74
CA CYS A 51 2.54 -18.57 -9.04
C CYS A 51 1.37 -18.20 -9.95
N VAL A 52 1.65 -17.71 -11.16
CA VAL A 52 0.64 -17.27 -12.13
C VAL A 52 -0.26 -18.44 -12.55
N ALA A 53 0.34 -19.58 -12.90
CA ALA A 53 -0.40 -20.79 -13.29
C ALA A 53 -1.34 -21.27 -12.18
N ARG A 54 -0.90 -21.23 -10.93
CA ARG A 54 -1.70 -21.71 -9.79
C ARG A 54 -2.81 -20.73 -9.39
N LEU A 55 -2.51 -19.43 -9.38
CA LEU A 55 -3.38 -18.43 -8.74
C LEU A 55 -4.21 -17.62 -9.74
N CYS A 56 -3.65 -17.29 -10.90
CA CYS A 56 -4.29 -16.37 -11.84
C CYS A 56 -5.12 -17.11 -12.91
N GLU A 57 -4.65 -18.27 -13.40
CA GLU A 57 -5.41 -19.05 -14.41
C GLU A 57 -6.73 -19.61 -13.88
N ALA A 58 -6.79 -19.97 -12.59
CA ALA A 58 -8.01 -20.46 -11.94
C ALA A 58 -9.14 -19.41 -11.87
N MET A 59 -8.80 -18.11 -11.96
CA MET A 59 -9.78 -17.02 -11.89
C MET A 59 -10.49 -16.76 -13.23
N GLY A 60 -9.89 -17.18 -14.36
CA GLY A 60 -10.45 -16.98 -15.70
C GLY A 60 -11.52 -18.00 -16.12
N GLN A 61 -11.76 -19.05 -15.31
CA GLN A 61 -12.65 -20.16 -15.67
C GLN A 61 -14.02 -20.14 -14.99
N VAL A 62 -14.39 -19.07 -14.26
CA VAL A 62 -15.75 -18.96 -13.71
C VAL A 62 -16.72 -18.77 -14.87
N THR A 63 -17.43 -19.84 -15.20
CA THR A 63 -18.23 -20.03 -16.40
C THR A 63 -19.36 -19.01 -16.53
N ALA A 64 -19.33 -18.23 -17.61
CA ALA A 64 -20.44 -17.43 -18.09
C ALA A 64 -21.65 -18.33 -18.40
N THR A 65 -22.70 -18.22 -17.59
CA THR A 65 -24.05 -18.65 -18.00
C THR A 65 -24.74 -17.42 -18.58
N GLU A 66 -24.90 -17.40 -19.90
CA GLU A 66 -25.39 -16.28 -20.70
C GLU A 66 -26.89 -16.03 -20.43
N PRO A 67 -27.31 -14.85 -19.93
CA PRO A 67 -28.72 -14.49 -19.92
C PRO A 67 -29.08 -13.85 -21.26
N GLU A 68 -29.98 -14.53 -21.96
CA GLU A 68 -30.63 -14.09 -23.19
C GLU A 68 -31.40 -12.78 -22.92
N GLY A 69 -31.00 -11.67 -23.56
CA GLY A 69 -31.92 -10.53 -23.72
C GLY A 69 -31.45 -9.12 -23.37
N LEU A 70 -30.16 -8.77 -23.43
CA LEU A 70 -29.75 -7.36 -23.42
C LEU A 70 -29.07 -6.98 -24.74
N ALA A 71 -29.78 -6.17 -25.51
CA ALA A 71 -29.35 -5.62 -26.78
C ALA A 71 -27.99 -4.91 -26.63
N LEU A 72 -27.05 -5.37 -27.44
CA LEU A 72 -25.67 -4.93 -27.53
C LEU A 72 -25.60 -3.40 -27.75
N SER A 73 -25.10 -2.69 -26.75
CA SER A 73 -24.49 -1.38 -27.01
C SER A 73 -23.30 -1.61 -27.94
N PRO A 74 -23.18 -0.92 -29.09
CA PRO A 74 -22.14 -1.21 -30.07
C PRO A 74 -20.76 -1.07 -29.42
N ARG A 75 -20.02 -2.19 -29.38
CA ARG A 75 -18.62 -2.23 -28.96
C ARG A 75 -17.87 -1.11 -29.70
N PRO A 76 -17.08 -0.29 -28.99
CA PRO A 76 -16.07 0.55 -29.63
C PRO A 76 -15.27 -0.33 -30.58
N GLN A 77 -15.19 0.06 -31.86
CA GLN A 77 -14.47 -0.76 -32.82
C GLN A 77 -13.01 -0.92 -32.34
N PRO A 78 -12.44 -2.13 -32.44
CA PRO A 78 -11.05 -2.33 -32.14
C PRO A 78 -10.24 -1.31 -32.93
N ARG A 79 -9.52 -0.44 -32.21
CA ARG A 79 -8.58 0.49 -32.84
C ARG A 79 -7.68 -0.37 -33.73
N PRO A 80 -7.58 -0.09 -35.05
CA PRO A 80 -6.68 -0.85 -35.91
C PRO A 80 -5.30 -0.86 -35.26
N PRO A 81 -4.60 -2.00 -35.28
CA PRO A 81 -3.29 -2.12 -34.66
C PRO A 81 -2.43 -1.00 -35.21
N GLN A 82 -2.18 0.02 -34.38
CA GLN A 82 -1.16 0.99 -34.67
C GLN A 82 0.12 0.19 -34.50
N SER A 83 0.71 -0.18 -35.64
CA SER A 83 2.09 -0.61 -35.71
C SER A 83 2.94 0.55 -35.21
N LEU A 84 3.10 0.61 -33.89
CA LEU A 84 4.18 1.36 -33.27
C LEU A 84 5.45 0.90 -34.00
N PRO A 85 6.31 1.82 -34.46
CA PRO A 85 7.61 1.47 -35.01
C PRO A 85 8.26 0.49 -34.04
N GLN A 86 8.42 -0.75 -34.49
CA GLN A 86 9.10 -1.79 -33.74
C GLN A 86 10.56 -1.40 -33.76
N GLU A 87 10.93 -0.54 -32.80
CA GLU A 87 12.28 -0.04 -32.63
C GLU A 87 13.16 -1.25 -32.32
N ALA A 88 13.82 -1.73 -33.38
CA ALA A 88 14.57 -2.96 -33.39
C ALA A 88 15.66 -2.88 -32.31
N GLY A 89 15.55 -3.73 -31.29
CA GLY A 89 16.67 -4.13 -30.45
C GLY A 89 17.41 -2.98 -29.76
N ALA A 90 16.71 -1.90 -29.36
CA ALA A 90 17.27 -0.98 -28.40
C ALA A 90 17.50 -1.78 -27.10
N VAL A 91 18.77 -2.13 -26.85
CA VAL A 91 19.21 -2.64 -25.56
C VAL A 91 18.60 -1.71 -24.51
N PRO A 92 17.78 -2.21 -23.56
CA PRO A 92 17.19 -1.36 -22.54
C PRO A 92 18.34 -0.55 -21.94
N PRO A 93 18.20 0.78 -21.83
CA PRO A 93 19.27 1.60 -21.28
C PRO A 93 19.68 0.97 -19.96
N PRO A 94 20.98 0.79 -19.69
CA PRO A 94 21.43 0.24 -18.42
C PRO A 94 20.72 1.04 -17.34
N MET A 95 19.95 0.34 -16.49
CA MET A 95 19.31 1.01 -15.36
C MET A 95 20.41 1.77 -14.64
N PRO A 96 20.22 3.06 -14.32
CA PRO A 96 21.25 3.81 -13.63
C PRO A 96 21.62 3.05 -12.36
N GLU A 97 22.80 2.43 -12.37
CA GLU A 97 23.40 1.74 -11.22
C GLU A 97 23.89 2.75 -10.18
N THR A 98 23.38 3.99 -10.21
CA THR A 98 23.66 4.97 -9.16
C THR A 98 23.26 4.28 -7.87
N PRO A 99 24.21 4.00 -6.97
CA PRO A 99 23.86 3.52 -5.65
C PRO A 99 22.95 4.60 -5.10
N LEU A 100 21.64 4.32 -5.05
CA LEU A 100 20.74 5.07 -4.20
C LEU A 100 21.18 4.69 -2.78
N GLU A 101 22.30 5.27 -2.35
CA GLU A 101 22.48 5.61 -0.96
C GLU A 101 21.30 6.53 -0.67
N ALA A 102 20.22 5.92 -0.20
CA ALA A 102 19.01 6.59 0.23
C ALA A 102 19.42 7.57 1.32
N GLU A 103 19.69 8.82 0.94
CA GLU A 103 20.20 9.82 1.85
C GLU A 103 19.26 9.92 3.06
N GLY A 104 19.76 9.50 4.23
CA GLY A 104 19.07 9.60 5.51
C GLY A 104 18.42 8.32 6.03
N TRP A 105 17.86 7.44 5.19
CA TRP A 105 17.19 6.22 5.65
C TRP A 105 18.05 4.97 5.50
N THR A 106 18.25 4.26 6.59
CA THR A 106 18.91 2.96 6.63
C THR A 106 17.89 1.87 6.95
N PHE A 107 18.14 0.64 6.53
CA PHE A 107 17.33 -0.52 6.90
C PHE A 107 18.22 -1.73 7.23
N GLY A 108 17.71 -2.65 8.02
CA GLY A 108 18.48 -3.82 8.43
C GLY A 108 17.76 -4.73 9.42
N PRO A 109 18.39 -5.84 9.82
CA PRO A 109 17.84 -6.69 10.88
C PRO A 109 17.81 -5.93 12.20
N GLY A 110 16.70 -6.05 12.95
CA GLY A 110 16.61 -5.54 14.32
C GLY A 110 17.50 -6.32 15.28
N GLU A 111 17.72 -5.76 16.47
CA GLU A 111 18.52 -6.41 17.52
C GLU A 111 17.95 -7.79 17.88
N GLY A 112 18.82 -8.80 17.97
CA GLY A 112 18.40 -10.19 18.20
C GLY A 112 17.72 -10.89 17.03
N GLY A 113 17.65 -10.27 15.84
CA GLY A 113 17.16 -10.91 14.61
C GLY A 113 15.65 -11.19 14.58
N GLN A 114 14.87 -10.61 15.50
CA GLN A 114 13.43 -10.87 15.63
C GLN A 114 12.56 -10.05 14.67
N GLY A 115 13.16 -9.20 13.85
CA GLY A 115 12.46 -8.30 12.94
C GLY A 115 13.40 -7.52 12.05
N MET A 116 12.84 -6.56 11.33
CA MET A 116 13.55 -5.62 10.48
C MET A 116 13.25 -4.19 10.94
N PHE A 117 14.20 -3.30 10.70
CA PHE A 117 14.00 -1.87 10.87
C PHE A 117 14.26 -1.15 9.54
N ALA A 118 13.64 0.02 9.40
CA ALA A 118 14.01 1.07 8.47
C ALA A 118 13.92 2.41 9.22
N GLY A 119 14.95 3.23 9.25
CA GLY A 119 14.90 4.46 10.05
C GLY A 119 15.95 5.51 9.70
N THR A 120 15.73 6.69 10.25
CA THR A 120 16.56 7.88 10.04
C THR A 120 16.73 8.65 11.35
N SER A 121 17.83 9.39 11.47
CA SER A 121 18.15 10.18 12.66
C SER A 121 18.18 11.66 12.30
N ASP A 122 17.62 12.49 13.18
CA ASP A 122 17.80 13.93 13.11
C ASP A 122 19.24 14.28 13.50
N PRO A 123 20.04 14.90 12.61
CA PRO A 123 21.44 15.22 12.91
C PRO A 123 21.62 16.25 14.02
N VAL A 124 20.58 17.03 14.35
CA VAL A 124 20.68 18.09 15.38
C VAL A 124 20.42 17.54 16.77
N THR A 125 19.33 16.79 16.94
CA THR A 125 18.89 16.29 18.24
C THR A 125 19.43 14.90 18.56
N GLY A 126 19.85 14.14 17.54
CA GLY A 126 20.21 12.73 17.68
C GLY A 126 19.02 11.79 17.86
N VAL A 127 17.79 12.32 17.92
CA VAL A 127 16.57 11.51 17.96
C VAL A 127 16.43 10.76 16.64
N ARG A 128 16.00 9.51 16.72
CA ARG A 128 15.80 8.59 15.61
C ARG A 128 14.33 8.21 15.50
N VAL A 129 13.85 8.13 14.26
CA VAL A 129 12.60 7.48 13.89
C VAL A 129 12.93 6.16 13.22
N ASP A 130 12.34 5.07 13.72
CA ASP A 130 12.43 3.75 13.12
C ASP A 130 11.04 3.20 12.81
N TRP A 131 10.86 2.72 11.59
CA TRP A 131 9.83 1.76 11.22
C TRP A 131 10.32 0.36 11.58
N LEU A 132 9.63 -0.30 12.51
CA LEU A 132 9.95 -1.66 12.94
C LEU A 132 8.86 -2.63 12.47
N CYS A 133 9.25 -3.77 11.93
CA CYS A 133 8.33 -4.86 11.61
C CYS A 133 8.89 -6.20 12.08
N GLY A 134 7.99 -7.17 12.28
CA GLY A 134 8.36 -8.54 12.65
C GLY A 134 7.30 -9.53 12.17
N LYS A 135 7.70 -10.78 11.97
CA LYS A 135 6.81 -11.81 11.42
C LYS A 135 5.59 -12.03 12.31
N GLY A 136 4.39 -11.87 11.75
CA GLY A 136 3.12 -12.04 12.46
C GLY A 136 2.81 -10.93 13.48
N ARG A 137 3.56 -9.82 13.47
CA ARG A 137 3.33 -8.67 14.35
C ARG A 137 2.97 -7.43 13.50
N PRO A 138 2.11 -6.54 14.02
CA PRO A 138 1.90 -5.25 13.37
C PRO A 138 3.20 -4.43 13.40
N SER A 139 3.39 -3.62 12.37
CA SER A 139 4.51 -2.68 12.33
C SER A 139 4.30 -1.53 13.32
N VAL A 140 5.39 -0.93 13.76
CA VAL A 140 5.37 0.19 14.71
C VAL A 140 6.35 1.28 14.27
N LEU A 141 5.98 2.53 14.52
CA LEU A 141 6.88 3.67 14.46
C LEU A 141 7.48 3.86 15.86
N ALA A 142 8.80 3.81 15.96
CA ALA A 142 9.53 4.03 17.20
C ALA A 142 10.27 5.38 17.15
N LEU A 143 10.21 6.11 18.26
CA LEU A 143 11.00 7.31 18.54
C LEU A 143 12.00 7.00 19.64
N SER A 144 13.30 7.20 19.36
CA SER A 144 14.35 6.91 20.34
C SER A 144 15.60 7.80 20.16
N PRO A 145 16.26 8.26 21.23
CA PRO A 145 15.74 8.28 22.59
C PRO A 145 14.55 9.24 22.72
N TYR A 146 13.56 8.87 23.53
CA TYR A 146 12.39 9.68 23.84
C TYR A 146 11.94 9.48 25.29
N ALA A 147 11.94 10.56 26.06
CA ALA A 147 11.54 10.59 27.47
C ALA A 147 10.33 11.53 27.70
N GLY A 148 9.58 11.84 26.65
CA GLY A 148 8.39 12.71 26.73
C GLY A 148 7.13 11.98 27.15
N GLY A 149 5.98 12.65 26.99
CA GLY A 149 4.67 12.09 27.31
C GLY A 149 4.14 11.10 26.26
N ALA A 150 3.03 10.45 26.57
CA ALA A 150 2.34 9.48 25.70
C ALA A 150 1.66 10.10 24.46
N ARG A 151 1.90 11.38 24.17
CA ARG A 151 1.36 12.06 23.00
C ARG A 151 2.41 12.96 22.38
N VAL A 152 2.54 12.85 21.05
CA VAL A 152 3.35 13.73 20.22
C VAL A 152 2.50 14.31 19.11
N THR A 153 3.02 15.39 18.53
CA THR A 153 2.44 16.03 17.36
C THR A 153 3.38 15.83 16.19
N VAL A 154 2.87 15.29 15.09
CA VAL A 154 3.58 15.15 13.82
C VAL A 154 3.08 16.24 12.87
N THR A 155 4.01 16.97 12.25
CA THR A 155 3.69 18.04 11.30
C THR A 155 4.33 17.77 9.95
N VAL A 156 3.54 17.79 8.88
CA VAL A 156 3.98 17.62 7.48
C VAL A 156 3.41 18.74 6.64
N ASP A 157 4.26 19.60 6.09
CA ASP A 157 3.85 20.79 5.32
C ASP A 157 2.82 21.66 6.07
N GLY A 158 3.01 21.84 7.39
CA GLY A 158 2.09 22.60 8.25
C GLY A 158 0.78 21.89 8.60
N ARG A 159 0.51 20.69 8.06
CA ARG A 159 -0.62 19.85 8.48
C ARG A 159 -0.22 19.06 9.71
N VAL A 160 -1.05 19.12 10.73
CA VAL A 160 -0.76 18.57 12.05
C VAL A 160 -1.57 17.30 12.32
N ARG A 161 -0.94 16.30 12.93
CA ARG A 161 -1.57 15.07 13.41
C ARG A 161 -1.05 14.70 14.79
N GLU A 162 -1.96 14.49 15.74
CA GLU A 162 -1.61 13.92 17.04
C GLU A 162 -1.41 12.41 16.92
N VAL A 163 -0.42 11.90 17.66
CA VAL A 163 -0.08 10.48 17.72
C VAL A 163 0.08 10.08 19.17
N ASP A 164 -0.67 9.07 19.59
CA ASP A 164 -0.51 8.46 20.90
C ASP A 164 0.64 7.44 20.86
N LEU A 165 1.49 7.49 21.87
CA LEU A 165 2.66 6.63 22.05
C LEU A 165 2.50 5.73 23.26
N VAL A 166 2.90 4.48 23.12
CA VAL A 166 3.22 3.59 24.24
C VAL A 166 4.68 3.82 24.62
N ILE A 167 4.95 4.18 25.87
CA ILE A 167 6.31 4.48 26.34
C ILE A 167 6.90 3.25 27.01
N GLU A 168 8.06 2.79 26.54
CA GLU A 168 8.83 1.72 27.15
C GLU A 168 10.31 2.11 27.24
N GLY A 169 10.81 2.30 28.46
CA GLY A 169 12.18 2.78 28.68
C GLY A 169 12.39 4.19 28.11
N GLU A 170 13.39 4.34 27.25
CA GLU A 170 13.72 5.58 26.55
C GLU A 170 13.17 5.60 25.11
N ALA A 171 12.09 4.87 24.84
CA ALA A 171 11.47 4.83 23.51
C ALA A 171 9.95 5.01 23.59
N GLY A 172 9.41 5.70 22.58
CA GLY A 172 7.97 5.81 22.36
C GLY A 172 7.55 5.09 21.09
N TYR A 173 6.50 4.29 21.16
CA TYR A 173 6.03 3.44 20.07
C TYR A 173 4.59 3.79 19.66
N ALA A 174 4.35 3.98 18.36
CA ALA A 174 3.02 4.07 17.78
C ALA A 174 2.76 2.89 16.84
N PRO A 175 1.65 2.15 16.97
CA PRO A 175 1.22 1.22 15.93
C PRO A 175 1.08 1.96 14.59
N ILE A 176 1.65 1.41 13.51
CA ILE A 176 1.56 2.01 12.19
C ILE A 176 1.58 0.92 11.11
N GLY A 177 0.87 1.12 10.00
CA GLY A 177 0.92 0.25 8.84
C GLY A 177 0.97 1.05 7.55
N LEU A 178 1.27 0.41 6.42
CA LEU A 178 1.39 1.09 5.12
C LEU A 178 0.09 1.74 4.64
N SER A 179 -1.06 1.30 5.16
CA SER A 179 -2.37 1.89 4.92
C SER A 179 -2.84 2.82 6.05
N ASP A 180 -2.03 3.01 7.08
CA ASP A 180 -2.41 3.81 8.24
C ASP A 180 -2.42 5.32 7.89
N PRO A 181 -3.42 6.09 8.36
CA PRO A 181 -3.47 7.53 8.12
C PRO A 181 -2.22 8.30 8.57
N LEU A 182 -1.50 7.84 9.60
CA LEU A 182 -0.24 8.43 10.02
C LEU A 182 0.84 8.21 8.96
N PHE A 183 0.99 7.00 8.42
CA PHE A 183 1.99 6.74 7.37
C PHE A 183 1.67 7.54 6.10
N LEU A 184 0.41 7.56 5.67
CA LEU A 184 -0.01 8.35 4.52
C LEU A 184 0.22 9.85 4.74
N HIS A 185 0.10 10.32 5.99
CA HIS A 185 0.41 11.69 6.34
C HIS A 185 1.92 11.98 6.24
N LEU A 186 2.78 11.14 6.83
CA LEU A 186 4.24 11.24 6.73
C LEU A 186 4.71 11.22 5.27
N ALA A 187 4.24 10.25 4.49
CA ALA A 187 4.61 10.06 3.08
C ALA A 187 4.09 11.15 2.13
N SER A 188 3.26 12.08 2.62
CA SER A 188 2.70 13.14 1.78
C SER A 188 3.56 14.39 1.65
N GLY A 189 4.67 14.47 2.39
CA GLY A 189 5.64 15.57 2.32
C GLY A 189 7.08 15.06 2.23
N PRO A 190 8.02 15.93 1.86
CA PRO A 190 9.44 15.58 1.78
C PRO A 190 10.10 15.45 3.15
N GLU A 191 9.54 16.07 4.18
CA GLU A 191 10.04 16.08 5.55
C GLU A 191 8.87 16.11 6.54
N PHE A 192 9.13 15.75 7.80
CA PHE A 192 8.19 15.89 8.89
C PHE A 192 8.88 16.31 10.19
N GLU A 193 8.14 17.04 11.02
CA GLU A 193 8.57 17.45 12.35
C GLU A 193 7.81 16.66 13.41
N VAL A 194 8.49 16.28 14.49
CA VAL A 194 7.85 15.70 15.67
C VAL A 194 8.05 16.64 16.85
N ALA A 195 6.97 16.96 17.55
CA ALA A 195 6.97 17.77 18.76
C ALA A 195 6.37 17.01 19.94
N ASP A 196 6.88 17.24 21.15
CA ASP A 196 6.33 16.67 22.37
C ASP A 196 4.98 17.33 22.76
N GLY A 197 4.34 16.81 23.81
CA GLY A 197 3.06 17.35 24.30
C GLY A 197 3.13 18.80 24.81
N ALA A 198 4.32 19.39 24.98
CA ALA A 198 4.51 20.80 25.29
C ALA A 198 4.69 21.67 24.02
N GLY A 199 4.63 21.06 22.83
CA GLY A 199 4.83 21.73 21.55
C GLY A 199 6.30 21.98 21.21
N ARG A 200 7.25 21.42 21.97
CA ARG A 200 8.67 21.55 21.67
C ARG A 200 9.05 20.53 20.59
N VAL A 201 9.63 21.01 19.49
CA VAL A 201 10.14 20.15 18.42
C VAL A 201 11.29 19.30 18.97
N ILE A 202 11.12 17.99 18.92
CA ILE A 202 12.11 16.99 19.38
C ILE A 202 12.91 16.39 18.23
N GLY A 203 12.44 16.53 16.99
CA GLY A 203 13.19 16.07 15.81
C GLY A 203 12.58 16.52 14.49
N ARG A 204 13.43 16.63 13.48
CA ARG A 204 13.07 16.89 12.07
C ARG A 204 13.64 15.76 11.21
N PHE A 205 12.81 15.16 10.37
CA PHE A 205 13.15 13.94 9.66
C PHE A 205 12.80 14.08 8.18
N THR A 206 13.69 13.60 7.32
CA THR A 206 13.44 13.50 5.87
C THR A 206 12.60 12.28 5.54
N MET A 207 11.82 12.35 4.46
CA MET A 207 11.18 11.19 3.82
C MET A 207 11.94 10.70 2.58
N ALA A 208 13.05 11.36 2.21
CA ALA A 208 13.91 10.91 1.13
C ALA A 208 14.42 9.49 1.42
N GLY A 209 14.22 8.56 0.48
CA GLY A 209 14.63 7.17 0.64
C GLY A 209 13.77 6.31 1.58
N ALA A 210 12.86 6.91 2.36
CA ALA A 210 12.01 6.19 3.31
C ALA A 210 11.15 5.10 2.64
N PRO A 211 10.44 5.35 1.52
CA PRO A 211 9.59 4.33 0.91
C PRO A 211 10.35 3.08 0.48
N LEU A 212 11.57 3.23 -0.04
CA LEU A 212 12.41 2.11 -0.44
C LEU A 212 12.88 1.32 0.78
N ALA A 213 13.43 2.01 1.78
CA ALA A 213 13.93 1.38 3.01
C ALA A 213 12.82 0.64 3.78
N ILE A 214 11.66 1.28 3.94
CA ILE A 214 10.48 0.69 4.59
C ILE A 214 9.98 -0.51 3.78
N GLY A 215 9.88 -0.38 2.45
CA GLY A 215 9.47 -1.49 1.57
C GLY A 215 10.40 -2.70 1.67
N GLN A 216 11.72 -2.48 1.76
CA GLN A 216 12.71 -3.54 1.92
C GLN A 216 12.64 -4.21 3.30
N ALA A 217 12.39 -3.45 4.37
CA ALA A 217 12.16 -4.00 5.71
C ALA A 217 10.86 -4.82 5.75
N GLU A 218 9.75 -4.25 5.30
CA GLU A 218 8.42 -4.89 5.25
C GLU A 218 8.42 -6.17 4.41
N GLY A 219 9.07 -6.16 3.24
CA GLY A 219 9.17 -7.33 2.38
C GLY A 219 9.85 -8.53 3.03
N ARG A 220 10.69 -8.30 4.05
CA ARG A 220 11.36 -9.36 4.83
C ARG A 220 10.60 -9.79 6.09
N CYS A 221 9.56 -9.04 6.48
CA CYS A 221 8.72 -9.35 7.64
C CYS A 221 7.47 -10.18 7.30
N ARG A 222 7.14 -10.31 6.02
CA ARG A 222 5.96 -11.05 5.53
C ARG A 222 6.21 -12.55 5.37
#